data_AF-A0A971C677-F1
#
_entry.id   AF-A0A971C677-F1
#
_cell.length_a   1.000
_cell.length_b   1.000
_cell.length_c   1.000
_cell.angle_alpha   90.00
_cell.angle_beta   90.00
_cell.angle_gamma   90.00
#
_symmetry.space_group_name_H-M   'P 1'
#
loop_
_entity.id
_entity.type
_entity.pdbx_description
1 polymer ?
#
loop_
_entity_poly.entity_id
_entity_poly.type
_entity_poly.pdbx_seq_one_letter_code
_entity_poly.pdbx_strand_id
1 'polypeptide(L)'
;QRTIELTKIAGYMHDMGNVVNRQGHAQSGAIMAFRILDKLGMGAEEVADIVSAIGHHDESTAVPVNCIAAALILADKSDVRESRVRAKEGIDDFDIHDRVNHAVKKAELVLEEKNKTITLHLEVDTKQSSVMDYFEIFLGRMKLCRQAAEYLGLRFQLVANGVCLL
;
A
#
# COMPACT_ATOMS: atom_id res chain seq x y z
N GLN A 1 4.56 -13.07 17.45
CA GLN A 1 3.24 -13.63 17.10
C GLN A 1 2.14 -12.57 17.11
N ARG A 2 1.86 -11.92 18.26
CA ARG A 2 0.71 -11.01 18.39
C ARG A 2 0.71 -9.81 17.44
N THR A 3 1.83 -9.10 17.30
CA THR A 3 1.95 -7.96 16.37
C THR A 3 1.58 -8.34 14.93
N ILE A 4 1.94 -9.55 14.48
CA ILE A 4 1.61 -10.04 13.13
C ILE A 4 0.09 -10.22 12.98
N GLU A 5 -0.60 -10.69 14.03
CA GLU A 5 -2.06 -10.81 14.04
C GLU A 5 -2.72 -9.43 13.96
N LEU A 6 -2.23 -8.46 14.74
CA LEU A 6 -2.72 -7.08 14.69
C LEU A 6 -2.50 -6.46 13.29
N THR A 7 -1.35 -6.69 12.67
CA THR A 7 -1.09 -6.29 11.28
C THR A 7 -2.05 -6.92 10.29
N LYS A 8 -2.37 -8.21 10.44
CA LYS A 8 -3.37 -8.86 9.58
C LYS A 8 -4.75 -8.24 9.76
N ILE A 9 -5.17 -7.97 11.01
CA ILE A 9 -6.46 -7.34 11.30
C ILE A 9 -6.51 -5.95 10.66
N ALA A 10 -5.47 -5.12 10.86
CA ALA A 10 -5.38 -3.81 10.21
C ALA A 10 -5.43 -3.94 8.68
N GLY A 11 -4.69 -4.88 8.09
CA GLY A 11 -4.70 -5.16 6.65
C GLY A 11 -6.07 -5.57 6.12
N TYR A 12 -6.86 -6.37 6.85
CA TYR A 12 -8.21 -6.72 6.42
C TYR A 12 -9.21 -5.56 6.53
N MET A 13 -8.98 -4.62 7.44
CA MET A 13 -9.93 -3.56 7.75
C MET A 13 -9.59 -2.21 7.10
N HIS A 14 -8.34 -1.99 6.64
CA HIS A 14 -7.84 -0.64 6.30
C HIS A 14 -8.71 0.15 5.32
N ASP A 15 -9.22 -0.52 4.29
CA ASP A 15 -9.99 0.09 3.21
C ASP A 15 -11.52 0.05 3.46
N MET A 16 -11.98 -0.42 4.63
CA MET A 16 -13.41 -0.57 4.91
C MET A 16 -14.17 0.76 4.85
N GLY A 17 -13.50 1.89 5.13
CA GLY A 17 -14.07 3.23 5.07
C GLY A 17 -14.53 3.65 3.68
N ASN A 18 -14.06 2.97 2.62
CA ASN A 18 -14.53 3.22 1.25
C ASN A 18 -16.04 2.93 1.08
N VAL A 19 -16.66 2.15 1.99
CA VAL A 19 -18.13 1.98 2.01
C VAL A 19 -18.88 3.28 2.29
N VAL A 20 -18.22 4.22 2.97
CA VAL A 20 -18.75 5.56 3.27
C VAL A 20 -18.40 6.52 2.14
N ASN A 21 -17.10 6.69 1.86
CA ASN A 21 -16.58 7.52 0.78
C ASN A 21 -15.11 7.20 0.52
N ARG A 22 -14.62 7.41 -0.71
CA ARG A 22 -13.18 7.34 -1.02
C ARG A 22 -12.40 8.44 -0.32
N GLN A 23 -12.95 9.65 -0.27
CA GLN A 23 -12.35 10.78 0.43
C GLN A 23 -12.45 10.56 1.94
N GLY A 24 -11.30 10.56 2.62
CA GLY A 24 -11.24 10.33 4.06
C GLY A 24 -11.52 8.89 4.50
N HIS A 25 -11.38 7.91 3.58
CA HIS A 25 -11.65 6.49 3.88
C HIS A 25 -10.77 5.93 5.00
N ALA A 26 -9.54 6.41 5.14
CA ALA A 26 -8.66 6.01 6.23
C ALA A 26 -9.24 6.42 7.60
N GLN A 27 -9.75 7.65 7.73
CA GLN A 27 -10.31 8.15 8.99
C GLN A 27 -11.66 7.50 9.30
N SER A 28 -12.55 7.38 8.33
CA SER A 28 -13.84 6.70 8.53
C SER A 28 -13.63 5.21 8.85
N GLY A 29 -12.71 4.54 8.14
CA GLY A 29 -12.29 3.16 8.39
C GLY A 29 -11.72 2.97 9.79
N ALA A 30 -10.86 3.86 10.26
CA ALA A 30 -10.31 3.82 11.61
C ALA A 30 -11.40 3.92 12.69
N ILE A 31 -12.38 4.81 12.53
CA ILE A 31 -13.50 4.98 13.47
C ILE A 31 -14.40 3.72 13.46
N MET A 32 -14.65 3.14 12.29
CA MET A 32 -15.42 1.90 12.16
C MET A 32 -14.68 0.73 12.82
N ALA A 33 -13.37 0.60 12.57
CA ALA A 33 -12.53 -0.42 13.16
C ALA A 33 -12.49 -0.31 14.69
N PHE A 34 -12.31 0.91 15.22
CA PHE A 34 -12.39 1.19 16.65
C PHE A 34 -13.68 0.63 17.23
N ARG A 35 -14.83 0.97 16.64
CA ARG A 35 -16.14 0.57 17.16
C ARG A 35 -16.38 -0.94 17.11
N ILE A 36 -15.89 -1.62 16.06
CA ILE A 36 -16.04 -3.06 15.91
C ILE A 36 -15.16 -3.81 16.91
N LEU A 37 -13.88 -3.46 16.98
CA LEU A 37 -12.91 -4.14 17.82
C LEU A 37 -13.18 -3.92 19.32
N ASP A 38 -13.57 -2.70 19.70
CA ASP A 38 -14.05 -2.37 21.05
C ASP A 38 -15.25 -3.22 21.46
N LYS A 39 -16.27 -3.36 20.58
CA LYS A 39 -17.43 -4.22 20.83
C LYS A 39 -17.10 -5.71 20.95
N LEU A 40 -16.03 -6.16 20.29
CA LEU A 40 -15.54 -7.54 20.39
C LEU A 40 -14.69 -7.76 21.65
N GLY A 41 -14.50 -6.73 22.49
CA GLY A 41 -13.75 -6.82 23.74
C GLY A 41 -12.23 -6.85 23.55
N MET A 42 -11.71 -6.38 22.41
CA MET A 42 -10.27 -6.27 22.19
C MET A 42 -9.66 -5.22 23.14
N GLY A 43 -8.44 -5.47 23.61
CA GLY A 43 -7.75 -4.55 24.53
C GLY A 43 -7.48 -3.19 23.90
N ALA A 44 -7.65 -2.11 24.67
CA ALA A 44 -7.56 -0.74 24.17
C ALA A 44 -6.22 -0.41 23.48
N GLU A 45 -5.11 -0.96 23.98
CA GLU A 45 -3.78 -0.79 23.38
C GLU A 45 -3.71 -1.37 21.96
N GLU A 46 -4.25 -2.57 21.77
CA GLU A 46 -4.26 -3.26 20.47
C GLU A 46 -5.23 -2.60 19.49
N VAL A 47 -6.37 -2.13 20.00
CA VAL A 47 -7.30 -1.32 19.21
C VAL A 47 -6.60 -0.04 18.76
N ALA A 48 -5.90 0.66 19.66
CA ALA A 48 -5.16 1.89 19.33
C ALA A 48 -4.11 1.64 18.23
N ASP A 49 -3.37 0.54 18.34
CA ASP A 49 -2.38 0.12 17.35
C ASP A 49 -2.98 -0.10 15.95
N ILE A 50 -4.12 -0.82 15.88
CA ILE A 50 -4.81 -1.11 14.62
C ILE A 50 -5.40 0.17 14.02
N VAL A 51 -6.15 0.95 14.79
CA VAL A 51 -6.83 2.15 14.26
C VAL A 51 -5.84 3.24 13.89
N SER A 52 -4.71 3.34 14.60
CA SER A 52 -3.62 4.24 14.25
C SER A 52 -2.99 3.84 12.91
N ALA A 53 -2.74 2.54 12.69
CA ALA A 53 -2.25 2.06 11.41
C ALA A 53 -3.23 2.34 10.26
N ILE A 54 -4.53 2.10 10.47
CA ILE A 54 -5.57 2.40 9.48
C ILE A 54 -5.67 3.91 9.22
N GLY A 55 -5.61 4.76 10.24
CA GLY A 55 -5.71 6.21 10.05
C GLY A 55 -4.56 6.82 9.25
N HIS A 56 -3.39 6.16 9.23
CA HIS A 56 -2.16 6.66 8.59
C HIS A 56 -1.75 5.87 7.33
N HIS A 57 -2.64 5.07 6.72
CA HIS A 57 -2.26 4.31 5.52
C HIS A 57 -2.53 5.05 4.19
N ASP A 58 -3.40 6.07 4.17
CA ASP A 58 -3.75 6.79 2.92
C ASP A 58 -2.72 7.86 2.54
N GLU A 59 -2.48 8.02 1.24
CA GLU A 59 -1.33 8.75 0.69
C GLU A 59 -1.18 10.18 1.20
N SER A 60 -2.30 10.89 1.37
CA SER A 60 -2.31 12.30 1.75
C SER A 60 -1.85 12.55 3.20
N THR A 61 -1.98 11.55 4.08
CA THR A 61 -1.67 11.66 5.51
C THR A 61 -0.81 10.50 6.00
N ALA A 62 -0.18 9.76 5.09
CA ALA A 62 0.51 8.53 5.43
C ALA A 62 1.78 8.78 6.22
N VAL A 63 1.88 8.14 7.39
CA VAL A 63 3.08 8.17 8.25
C VAL A 63 3.24 6.80 8.91
N PRO A 64 4.40 6.14 8.80
CA PRO A 64 4.66 4.88 9.48
C PRO A 64 4.89 5.11 10.99
N VAL A 65 3.83 5.37 11.75
CA VAL A 65 3.92 5.75 13.18
C VAL A 65 4.21 4.59 14.13
N ASN A 66 3.99 3.35 13.66
CA ASN A 66 4.35 2.12 14.36
C ASN A 66 4.68 1.01 13.34
N CYS A 67 5.16 -0.14 13.80
CA CYS A 67 5.54 -1.25 12.91
C CYS A 67 4.35 -1.79 12.10
N ILE A 68 3.13 -1.67 12.64
CA ILE A 68 1.90 -2.12 11.99
C ILE A 68 1.56 -1.19 10.82
N ALA A 69 1.58 0.13 11.05
CA ALA A 69 1.38 1.16 10.04
C ALA A 69 2.43 1.04 8.94
N ALA A 70 3.70 0.86 9.31
CA ALA A 70 4.78 0.66 8.34
C ALA A 70 4.53 -0.57 7.45
N ALA A 71 4.23 -1.73 8.05
CA ALA A 71 3.93 -2.93 7.28
C ALA A 71 2.69 -2.78 6.39
N LEU A 72 1.64 -2.10 6.89
CA LEU A 72 0.42 -1.84 6.15
C LEU A 72 0.66 -0.91 4.95
N ILE A 73 1.35 0.21 5.14
CA ILE A 73 1.73 1.14 4.07
C ILE A 73 2.56 0.42 3.01
N LEU A 74 3.54 -0.38 3.43
CA LEU A 74 4.40 -1.12 2.51
C LEU A 74 3.58 -2.10 1.67
N ALA A 75 2.66 -2.85 2.29
CA ALA A 75 1.81 -3.82 1.62
C ALA A 75 0.80 -3.16 0.66
N ASP A 76 0.17 -2.06 1.08
CA ASP A 76 -0.85 -1.37 0.28
C ASP A 76 -0.22 -0.60 -0.90
N LYS A 77 0.82 0.20 -0.64
CA LYS A 77 1.41 1.10 -1.65
C LYS A 77 2.30 0.38 -2.65
N SER A 78 2.79 -0.81 -2.34
CA SER A 78 3.50 -1.67 -3.29
C SER A 78 2.56 -2.57 -4.11
N ASP A 79 1.27 -2.67 -3.76
CA ASP A 79 0.33 -3.51 -4.49
C ASP A 79 -0.13 -2.87 -5.81
N VAL A 80 0.70 -3.05 -6.82
CA VAL A 80 0.43 -2.65 -8.21
C VAL A 80 0.13 -3.90 -9.01
N ARG A 81 -1.10 -4.04 -9.55
CA ARG A 81 -1.47 -5.19 -10.38
C ARG A 81 -2.46 -4.78 -11.46
N GLU A 82 -2.25 -5.28 -12.67
CA GLU A 82 -3.18 -5.13 -13.80
C GLU A 82 -4.62 -5.56 -13.44
N SER A 83 -4.78 -6.64 -12.66
CA SER A 83 -6.10 -7.17 -12.29
C SER A 83 -6.93 -6.25 -11.39
N ARG A 84 -6.36 -5.18 -10.84
CA ARG A 84 -7.12 -4.14 -10.12
C ARG A 84 -7.87 -3.20 -11.07
N VAL A 85 -7.45 -3.10 -12.34
CA VAL A 85 -8.10 -2.25 -13.36
C VAL A 85 -9.35 -2.96 -13.85
N ARG A 86 -10.52 -2.47 -13.42
CA ARG A 86 -11.80 -2.94 -13.94
C ARG A 86 -12.16 -2.09 -15.15
N ALA A 87 -11.93 -2.59 -16.36
CA ALA A 87 -12.37 -1.92 -17.58
C ALA A 87 -13.88 -1.71 -17.52
N LYS A 88 -14.32 -0.47 -17.32
CA LYS A 88 -15.75 -0.19 -17.24
C LYS A 88 -16.41 -0.27 -18.61
N GLU A 89 -15.78 0.22 -19.68
CA GLU A 89 -16.30 0.09 -21.06
C GLU A 89 -15.16 0.13 -22.11
N GLY A 90 -14.13 -0.71 -21.97
CA GLY A 90 -12.98 -0.78 -22.91
C GLY A 90 -11.73 0.00 -22.47
N ILE A 91 -10.64 -0.13 -23.23
CA ILE A 91 -9.32 0.49 -22.94
C ILE A 91 -9.36 2.02 -23.18
N ASP A 92 -10.28 2.50 -24.01
CA ASP A 92 -10.37 3.91 -24.43
C ASP A 92 -10.80 4.88 -23.32
N ASP A 93 -11.29 4.37 -22.18
CA ASP A 93 -11.74 5.18 -21.03
C ASP A 93 -10.73 5.14 -19.85
N PHE A 94 -9.52 4.63 -20.08
CA PHE A 94 -8.50 4.52 -19.03
C PHE A 94 -7.92 5.89 -18.70
N ASP A 95 -8.02 6.28 -17.43
CA ASP A 95 -7.23 7.38 -16.91
C ASP A 95 -5.74 7.00 -16.86
N ILE A 96 -4.89 7.96 -16.48
CA ILE A 96 -3.44 7.73 -16.43
C ILE A 96 -3.06 6.62 -15.42
N HIS A 97 -3.80 6.47 -14.31
CA HIS A 97 -3.55 5.44 -13.32
C HIS A 97 -3.95 4.06 -13.86
N ASP A 98 -5.10 3.96 -14.51
CA ASP A 98 -5.57 2.72 -15.12
C ASP A 98 -4.63 2.24 -16.22
N ARG A 99 -4.15 3.15 -17.07
CA ARG A 99 -3.17 2.84 -18.13
C ARG A 99 -1.87 2.31 -17.56
N VAL A 100 -1.32 2.97 -16.54
CA VAL A 100 -0.07 2.56 -15.91
C VAL A 100 -0.24 1.23 -15.17
N ASN A 101 -1.33 1.04 -14.41
CA ASN A 101 -1.61 -0.23 -13.75
C ASN A 101 -1.78 -1.38 -14.74
N HIS A 102 -2.43 -1.12 -15.89
CA HIS A 102 -2.60 -2.11 -16.95
C HIS A 102 -1.29 -2.43 -17.69
N ALA A 103 -0.37 -1.47 -17.77
CA ALA A 103 0.96 -1.69 -18.34
C ALA A 103 1.83 -2.60 -17.45
N VAL A 104 1.56 -2.69 -16.15
CA VAL A 104 2.32 -3.53 -15.21
C VAL A 104 1.87 -5.00 -15.33
N LYS A 105 2.63 -5.80 -16.06
CA LYS A 105 2.36 -7.23 -16.33
C LYS A 105 2.77 -8.15 -15.20
N LYS A 106 3.77 -7.76 -14.43
CA LYS A 106 4.20 -8.49 -13.22
C LYS A 106 4.61 -7.49 -12.15
N ALA A 107 4.20 -7.77 -10.91
CA ALA A 107 4.66 -7.08 -9.73
C ALA A 107 5.00 -8.09 -8.63
N GLU A 108 6.18 -7.97 -8.05
CA GLU A 108 6.67 -8.89 -7.02
C GLU A 108 7.44 -8.12 -5.96
N LEU A 109 7.09 -8.30 -4.69
CA LEU A 109 7.77 -7.68 -3.56
C LEU A 109 8.62 -8.74 -2.85
N VAL A 110 9.94 -8.57 -2.87
CA VAL A 110 10.91 -9.55 -2.36
C VAL A 110 11.64 -8.98 -1.16
N LEU A 111 11.67 -9.72 -0.05
CA LEU A 111 12.44 -9.38 1.14
C LEU A 111 13.74 -10.18 1.19
N GLU A 112 14.87 -9.48 1.17
CA GLU A 112 16.20 -10.03 1.39
C GLU A 112 16.67 -9.70 2.81
N GLU A 113 16.48 -10.65 3.74
CA GLU A 113 16.78 -10.45 5.16
C GLU A 113 18.26 -10.12 5.43
N LYS A 114 19.19 -10.79 4.74
CA LYS A 114 20.64 -10.59 4.93
C LYS A 114 21.08 -9.18 4.57
N ASN A 115 20.53 -8.66 3.48
CA ASN A 115 20.83 -7.32 2.96
C ASN A 115 19.89 -6.25 3.54
N LYS A 116 18.97 -6.65 4.44
CA LYS A 116 17.91 -5.80 4.99
C LYS A 116 17.21 -4.96 3.91
N THR A 117 16.94 -5.57 2.78
CA THR A 117 16.42 -4.87 1.61
C THR A 117 15.09 -5.48 1.21
N ILE A 118 14.10 -4.64 0.92
CA ILE A 118 12.85 -5.06 0.29
C ILE A 118 12.76 -4.42 -1.10
N THR A 119 12.58 -5.24 -2.12
CA THR A 119 12.64 -4.82 -3.52
C THR A 119 11.29 -5.05 -4.18
N LEU A 120 10.69 -3.99 -4.73
CA LEU A 120 9.55 -4.09 -5.62
C LEU A 120 10.06 -4.25 -7.06
N HIS A 121 9.82 -5.43 -7.63
CA HIS A 121 10.11 -5.75 -9.01
C HIS A 121 8.85 -5.55 -9.86
N LEU A 122 8.98 -4.74 -10.92
CA LEU A 122 7.92 -4.47 -11.88
C LEU A 122 8.36 -4.89 -13.29
N GLU A 123 7.45 -5.51 -14.01
CA GLU A 123 7.54 -5.74 -15.44
C GLU A 123 6.49 -4.86 -16.13
N VAL A 124 6.94 -3.86 -16.88
CA VAL A 124 6.10 -2.83 -17.50
C VAL A 124 6.14 -2.98 -19.02
N ASP A 125 4.97 -3.14 -19.64
CA ASP A 125 4.81 -3.12 -21.09
C ASP A 125 4.98 -1.69 -21.63
N THR A 126 6.21 -1.41 -22.06
CA THR A 126 6.61 -0.11 -22.62
C THR A 126 5.92 0.28 -23.91
N LYS A 127 5.16 -0.63 -24.56
CA LYS A 127 4.29 -0.28 -25.69
C LYS A 127 3.02 0.44 -25.26
N GLN A 128 2.61 0.27 -23.99
CA GLN A 128 1.37 0.83 -23.45
C GLN A 128 1.60 2.04 -22.55
N SER A 129 2.73 2.06 -21.82
CA SER A 129 3.11 3.17 -20.95
C SER A 129 4.62 3.19 -20.75
N SER A 130 5.22 4.38 -20.67
CA SER A 130 6.64 4.48 -20.32
C SER A 130 6.87 4.20 -18.84
N VAL A 131 8.11 3.85 -18.48
CA VAL A 131 8.52 3.73 -17.06
C VAL A 131 8.43 5.10 -16.36
N MET A 132 8.61 6.21 -17.08
CA MET A 132 8.50 7.55 -16.51
C MET A 132 7.06 7.90 -16.13
N ASP A 133 6.07 7.47 -16.91
CA ASP A 133 4.64 7.67 -16.57
C ASP A 133 4.29 6.91 -15.28
N TYR A 134 4.87 5.72 -15.07
CA TYR A 134 4.76 5.01 -13.80
C TYR A 134 5.32 5.85 -12.66
N PHE A 135 6.52 6.43 -12.83
CA PHE A 135 7.09 7.30 -11.81
C PHE A 135 6.24 8.52 -11.50
N GLU A 136 5.72 9.22 -12.51
CA GLU A 136 4.95 10.43 -12.29
C GLU A 136 3.75 10.19 -11.37
N ILE A 137 3.09 9.04 -11.54
CA ILE A 137 1.89 8.69 -10.80
C ILE A 137 2.21 8.01 -9.45
N PHE A 138 3.19 7.11 -9.42
CA PHE A 138 3.45 6.26 -8.26
C PHE A 138 4.62 6.72 -7.39
N LEU A 139 5.35 7.78 -7.76
CA LEU A 139 6.49 8.26 -6.97
C LEU A 139 6.10 8.62 -5.53
N GLY A 140 4.91 9.19 -5.32
CA GLY A 140 4.37 9.45 -3.99
C GLY A 140 4.28 8.17 -3.16
N ARG A 141 3.67 7.13 -3.74
CA ARG A 141 3.54 5.79 -3.14
C ARG A 141 4.90 5.15 -2.86
N MET A 142 5.85 5.26 -3.78
CA MET A 142 7.20 4.69 -3.61
C MET A 142 7.99 5.39 -2.50
N LYS A 143 7.81 6.71 -2.33
CA LYS A 143 8.37 7.44 -1.18
C LYS A 143 7.80 6.92 0.14
N LEU A 144 6.49 6.64 0.19
CA LEU A 144 5.86 6.06 1.38
C LEU A 144 6.38 4.65 1.66
N CYS A 145 6.53 3.81 0.63
CA CYS A 145 7.16 2.49 0.77
C CYS A 145 8.59 2.61 1.34
N ARG A 146 9.38 3.58 0.86
CA ARG A 146 10.72 3.84 1.36
C ARG A 146 10.71 4.24 2.84
N GLN A 147 9.86 5.18 3.24
CA GLN A 147 9.75 5.61 4.63
C GLN A 147 9.27 4.47 5.55
N ALA A 148 8.32 3.65 5.09
CA ALA A 148 7.84 2.49 5.81
C ALA A 148 8.92 1.41 5.98
N ALA A 149 9.70 1.13 4.93
CA ALA A 149 10.84 0.23 5.01
C ALA A 149 11.90 0.75 5.99
N GLU A 150 12.26 2.04 5.89
CA GLU A 150 13.22 2.70 6.79
C GLU A 150 12.78 2.59 8.26
N TYR A 151 11.49 2.77 8.55
CA TYR A 151 10.93 2.58 9.90
C TYR A 151 11.14 1.16 10.43
N LEU A 152 11.02 0.15 9.54
CA LEU A 152 11.26 -1.26 9.88
C LEU A 152 12.75 -1.63 9.90
N GLY A 153 13.66 -0.66 9.71
CA GLY A 153 15.10 -0.89 9.64
C GLY A 153 15.54 -1.59 8.35
N LEU A 154 14.75 -1.45 7.29
CA LEU A 154 14.97 -2.00 5.95
C LEU A 154 15.26 -0.88 4.95
N ARG A 155 15.88 -1.24 3.83
CA ARG A 155 16.02 -0.38 2.65
C ARG A 155 14.98 -0.79 1.61
N PHE A 156 14.24 0.16 1.06
CA PHE A 156 13.34 -0.09 -0.06
C PHE A 156 14.11 0.10 -1.38
N GLN A 157 13.85 -0.78 -2.36
CA GLN A 157 14.31 -0.63 -3.73
C GLN A 157 13.16 -0.81 -4.73
N LEU A 158 13.24 -0.08 -5.84
CA LEU A 158 12.33 -0.26 -6.97
C LEU A 158 13.13 -0.64 -8.21
N VAL A 159 12.77 -1.79 -8.80
CA VAL A 159 13.35 -2.29 -10.04
C VAL A 159 12.24 -2.43 -11.08
N ALA A 160 12.31 -1.70 -12.18
CA ALA A 160 11.36 -1.85 -13.29
C ALA A 160 12.11 -2.28 -14.55
N ASN A 161 11.67 -3.36 -15.19
CA ASN A 161 12.30 -3.93 -16.39
C ASN A 161 13.82 -4.14 -16.24
N GLY A 162 14.26 -4.55 -15.04
CA GLY A 162 15.67 -4.80 -14.72
C GLY A 162 16.49 -3.55 -14.40
N VAL A 163 15.92 -2.35 -14.47
CA VAL A 163 16.59 -1.09 -14.10
C VAL A 163 16.26 -0.74 -12.65
N CYS A 164 17.29 -0.53 -11.82
CA CYS A 164 17.15 -0.03 -10.46
C CYS A 164 16.95 1.49 -10.49
N LEU A 165 15.89 1.96 -9.84
CA LEU A 165 15.41 3.34 -9.95
C LEU A 165 15.37 4.07 -8.62
N LEU A 166 15.30 3.32 -7.50
CA LEU A 166 15.29 3.79 -6.13
C LEU A 166 16.00 2.75 -5.24
#